data_AF-A0A9P3VL88-F1
#
_entry.id   AF-A0A9P3VL88-F1
#
_cell.length_a   1.000
_cell.length_b   1.000
_cell.length_c   1.000
_cell.angle_alpha   90.00
_cell.angle_beta   90.00
_cell.angle_gamma   90.00
#
_symmetry.space_group_name_H-M   'P 1'
#
loop_
_entity.id
_entity.type
_entity.pdbx_description
1 polymer ?
#
loop_
_entity_poly.entity_id
_entity_poly.type
_entity_poly.pdbx_seq_one_letter_code
_entity_poly.pdbx_strand_id
1 'polypeptide(L)'
;MRTETVITHVKCDICGKSNDKGFSIDRKRVAVLEIGCLNEYGHFHKDISKNIKIKQLDLCKTCADMANDRIIKSKSEMFSEKVYYSFQDVGEVSE
;
A
#
# COMPACT_ATOMS: atom_id res chain seq x y z
N MET A 1 17.49 2.01 33.52
CA MET A 1 17.31 2.02 32.06
C MET A 1 15.86 2.38 31.79
N ARG A 2 15.58 3.56 31.23
CA ARG A 2 14.21 3.97 30.87
C ARG A 2 13.83 3.21 29.61
N THR A 3 12.77 2.41 29.68
CA THR A 3 12.18 1.76 28.51
C THR A 3 11.47 2.84 27.72
N GLU A 4 12.17 3.43 26.74
CA GLU A 4 11.56 4.33 25.77
C GLU A 4 10.68 3.47 24.86
N THR A 5 9.38 3.45 25.13
CA THR A 5 8.40 2.86 24.22
C THR A 5 8.39 3.72 22.96
N VAL A 6 9.19 3.36 21.97
CA VAL A 6 9.13 3.96 20.64
C VAL A 6 7.80 3.53 20.03
N ILE A 7 6.78 4.36 20.22
CA ILE A 7 5.51 4.23 19.51
C ILE A 7 5.80 4.70 18.09
N THR A 8 6.36 3.84 17.25
CA THR A 8 6.25 4.03 15.81
C THR A 8 4.75 4.09 15.53
N HIS A 9 4.23 5.26 15.19
CA HIS A 9 2.85 5.45 14.81
C HIS A 9 2.62 4.69 13.50
N VAL A 10 2.37 3.38 13.59
CA VAL A 10 2.13 2.53 12.44
C VAL A 10 0.74 2.88 11.90
N LYS A 11 0.69 3.33 10.65
CA LYS A 11 -0.55 3.65 9.94
C LYS A 11 -0.86 2.51 8.98
N CYS A 12 -2.15 2.28 8.71
CA CYS A 12 -2.52 1.37 7.64
C CYS A 12 -2.12 1.96 6.27
N ASP A 13 -1.33 1.23 5.50
CA ASP A 13 -0.82 1.68 4.18
C ASP A 13 -1.93 1.98 3.16
N ILE A 14 -3.11 1.39 3.33
CA ILE A 14 -4.24 1.53 2.39
C ILE A 14 -5.18 2.66 2.81
N CYS A 15 -5.72 2.60 4.03
CA CYS A 15 -6.72 3.57 4.48
C CYS A 15 -6.16 4.74 5.28
N GLY A 16 -4.85 4.77 5.54
CA GLY A 16 -4.18 5.82 6.30
C GLY A 16 -4.59 5.89 7.78
N LYS A 17 -5.44 4.98 8.26
CA LYS A 17 -5.88 4.94 9.66
C LYS A 17 -4.67 4.70 10.56
N SER A 18 -4.32 5.72 11.33
CA SER A 18 -3.50 5.64 12.52
C SER A 18 -4.41 5.91 13.71
N ASN A 19 -4.45 5.02 14.69
CA ASN A 19 -5.26 5.28 15.88
C ASN A 19 -4.33 5.33 17.09
N ASP A 20 -4.31 6.46 17.79
CA ASP A 20 -3.52 6.71 19.01
C ASP A 20 -3.88 5.79 20.19
N LYS A 21 -4.84 4.87 20.00
CA LYS A 21 -5.43 4.01 21.04
C LYS A 21 -5.07 2.52 20.93
N GLY A 22 -4.02 2.16 20.18
CA GLY A 22 -3.48 0.80 20.18
C GLY A 22 -4.31 -0.21 19.39
N PHE A 23 -4.45 0.03 18.08
CA PHE A 23 -4.97 -0.99 17.17
C PHE A 23 -3.81 -1.89 16.66
N SER A 24 -4.05 -3.20 16.51
CA SER A 24 -3.04 -4.17 16.04
C SER A 24 -2.84 -4.11 14.53
N ILE A 25 -1.75 -3.48 14.07
CA ILE A 25 -1.37 -3.53 12.66
C ILE A 25 -0.75 -4.89 12.33
N ASP A 26 -1.24 -5.52 11.28
CA ASP A 26 -0.71 -6.77 10.75
C ASP A 26 0.25 -6.49 9.60
N ARG A 27 1.51 -6.90 9.77
CA ARG A 27 2.48 -6.96 8.67
C ARG A 27 2.17 -8.13 7.77
N LYS A 28 1.70 -7.85 6.57
CA LYS A 28 1.24 -8.89 5.64
C LYS A 28 1.94 -8.79 4.30
N ARG A 29 2.37 -9.94 3.77
CA ARG A 29 2.83 -10.08 2.39
C ARG A 29 1.61 -10.17 1.48
N VAL A 30 1.44 -9.20 0.61
CA VAL A 30 0.26 -9.05 -0.24
C VAL A 30 0.67 -8.88 -1.70
N ALA A 31 -0.19 -9.33 -2.60
CA ALA A 31 -0.01 -9.14 -4.03
C ALA A 31 -0.37 -7.70 -4.41
N VAL A 32 0.62 -6.96 -4.91
CA VAL A 32 0.49 -5.57 -5.33
C VAL A 32 0.71 -5.46 -6.83
N LEU A 33 -0.29 -4.94 -7.54
CA LEU A 33 -0.19 -4.52 -8.93
C LEU A 33 0.37 -3.10 -8.98
N GLU A 34 1.57 -2.94 -9.52
CA GLU A 34 2.17 -1.62 -9.72
C GLU A 34 1.53 -0.94 -10.94
N ILE A 35 0.79 0.16 -10.71
CA ILE A 35 0.28 1.03 -11.77
C ILE A 35 1.33 2.11 -12.01
N GLY A 36 2.31 1.76 -12.84
CA GLY A 36 3.33 2.68 -13.30
C GLY A 36 4.43 3.02 -12.29
N CYS A 37 5.54 3.50 -12.85
CA CYS A 37 6.73 3.93 -12.12
C CYS A 37 7.19 5.30 -12.63
N LEU A 38 7.92 6.02 -11.78
CA LEU A 38 8.68 7.19 -12.22
C LEU A 38 9.93 6.69 -12.94
N ASN A 39 10.25 7.26 -14.10
CA ASN A 39 11.55 7.03 -14.73
C ASN A 39 12.64 7.86 -14.02
N GLU A 40 13.88 7.70 -14.47
CA GLU A 40 15.06 8.42 -13.94
C GLU A 40 14.96 9.96 -14.04
N TYR A 41 14.05 10.48 -14.87
CA TYR A 41 13.77 11.92 -15.03
C TYR A 41 12.54 12.38 -14.24
N GLY A 42 11.94 11.52 -13.41
CA GLY A 42 10.76 11.84 -12.61
C GLY A 42 9.44 11.89 -13.40
N HIS A 43 9.43 11.43 -14.66
CA HIS A 43 8.19 11.31 -15.44
C HIS A 43 7.48 9.99 -15.09
N PHE A 44 6.20 10.08 -14.74
CA PHE A 44 5.37 8.91 -14.48
C PHE A 44 4.98 8.22 -15.79
N HIS A 45 5.36 6.96 -15.93
CA HIS A 45 4.96 6.09 -17.03
C HIS A 45 3.91 5.10 -16.52
N LYS A 46 2.71 5.13 -17.11
CA LYS A 46 1.64 4.20 -16.78
C LYS A 46 1.89 2.87 -17.50
N ASP A 47 2.56 1.93 -16.83
CA ASP A 47 2.66 0.56 -17.29
C ASP A 47 1.71 -0.32 -16.46
N ILE A 48 0.52 -0.59 -17.01
CA ILE A 48 -0.51 -1.43 -16.37
C ILE A 48 -0.18 -2.92 -16.56
N SER A 49 0.84 -3.24 -17.37
CA SER A 49 1.07 -4.58 -17.85
C SER A 49 2.35 -5.16 -17.26
N LYS A 50 2.20 -6.05 -16.25
CA LYS A 50 3.06 -7.21 -15.92
C LYS A 50 3.72 -7.25 -14.53
N ASN A 51 3.67 -6.22 -13.71
CA ASN A 51 4.40 -6.22 -12.43
C ASN A 51 3.49 -6.41 -11.21
N ILE A 52 2.92 -7.62 -11.06
CA ILE A 52 2.42 -8.06 -9.75
C ILE A 52 3.63 -8.42 -8.90
N LYS A 53 3.84 -7.69 -7.80
CA LYS A 53 4.92 -7.95 -6.84
C LYS A 53 4.33 -8.29 -5.49
N ILE A 54 5.01 -9.17 -4.76
CA ILE A 54 4.71 -9.39 -3.35
C ILE A 54 5.40 -8.29 -2.54
N LYS A 55 4.62 -7.40 -1.92
CA LYS A 55 5.12 -6.38 -0.99
C LYS A 55 4.64 -6.68 0.42
N GLN A 56 5.45 -6.28 1.40
CA GLN A 56 5.03 -6.31 2.80
C GLN A 56 4.38 -4.95 3.10
N LEU A 57 3.10 -4.97 3.50
CA LEU A 57 2.35 -3.78 3.90
C LEU A 57 1.92 -3.90 5.37
N ASP A 58 1.86 -2.75 6.03
CA ASP A 58 1.31 -2.54 7.37
C ASP A 58 -0.20 -2.30 7.21
N LEU A 59 -1.02 -3.33 7.48
CA LEU A 59 -2.47 -3.27 7.24
C LEU A 59 -3.26 -3.31 8.55
N CYS A 60 -4.36 -2.56 8.59
CA CYS A 60 -5.36 -2.79 9.62
C CYS A 60 -6.13 -4.08 9.35
N LYS A 61 -6.74 -4.69 10.37
CA LYS A 61 -7.43 -5.98 10.29
C LYS A 61 -8.41 -6.05 9.11
N THR A 62 -9.23 -5.01 8.94
CA THR A 62 -10.17 -4.90 7.81
C THR A 62 -9.45 -4.91 6.45
N CYS A 63 -8.35 -4.18 6.31
CA CYS A 63 -7.55 -4.17 5.08
C CYS A 63 -6.77 -5.47 4.89
N ALA A 64 -6.29 -6.08 5.97
CA ALA A 64 -5.58 -7.36 5.94
C ALA A 64 -6.53 -8.49 5.48
N ASP A 65 -7.76 -8.49 5.97
CA ASP A 65 -8.80 -9.44 5.57
C ASP A 65 -9.12 -9.27 4.08
N MET A 66 -9.38 -8.04 3.61
CA MET A 66 -9.64 -7.77 2.18
C MET A 66 -8.45 -8.11 1.27
N ALA A 67 -7.22 -7.98 1.76
CA ALA A 67 -6.01 -8.29 0.99
C ALA A 67 -5.78 -9.79 0.78
N ASN A 68 -6.52 -10.67 1.47
CA ASN A 68 -6.50 -12.10 1.14
C ASN A 68 -7.17 -12.38 -0.22
N ASP A 69 -8.24 -11.64 -0.51
CA ASP A 69 -9.14 -11.95 -1.63
C ASP A 69 -9.01 -10.97 -2.79
N ARG A 70 -8.28 -9.86 -2.61
CA ARG A 70 -8.17 -8.78 -3.61
C ARG A 70 -6.72 -8.37 -3.87
N ILE A 71 -6.43 -8.06 -5.13
CA ILE A 71 -5.17 -7.44 -5.55
C ILE A 71 -5.17 -5.97 -5.10
N ILE A 72 -4.03 -5.51 -4.61
CA ILE A 72 -3.83 -4.10 -4.22
C ILE A 72 -3.13 -3.39 -5.38
N LYS A 73 -3.69 -2.28 -5.86
CA LYS A 73 -3.03 -1.37 -6.79
C LYS A 73 -2.08 -0.48 -6.00
N SER A 74 -0.84 -0.31 -6.46
CA SER A 74 0.04 0.77 -5.99
C SER A 74 0.20 1.82 -7.06
N LYS A 75 -0.01 3.08 -6.71
CA LYS A 75 0.16 4.24 -7.60
C LYS A 75 1.21 5.18 -6.99
N SER A 76 2.26 5.45 -7.75
CA SER A 76 3.24 6.50 -7.40
C SER A 76 2.68 7.87 -7.81
N GLU A 77 2.89 8.89 -6.99
CA GLU A 77 2.52 10.26 -7.34
C GLU A 77 3.65 10.93 -8.14
N MET A 78 3.30 11.69 -9.18
CA MET A 78 4.28 12.46 -9.94
C MET A 78 5.00 13.45 -9.02
N PHE A 79 6.33 13.52 -9.11
CA PHE A 79 7.17 14.42 -8.31
C PHE A 79 7.12 14.17 -6.79
N SER A 80 6.71 12.97 -6.35
CA SER A 80 6.75 12.57 -4.94
C SER A 80 7.26 11.13 -4.79
N GLU A 81 8.00 10.88 -3.71
CA GLU A 81 8.35 9.52 -3.28
C GLU A 81 7.16 8.78 -2.66
N LYS A 82 5.99 9.43 -2.55
CA LYS A 82 4.78 8.84 -2.00
C LYS A 82 4.17 7.82 -2.95
N VAL A 83 3.92 6.64 -2.39
CA VAL A 83 3.19 5.54 -3.03
C VAL A 83 1.86 5.35 -2.31
N TYR A 84 0.77 5.35 -3.06
CA TYR A 84 -0.58 5.13 -2.54
C TYR A 84 -1.05 3.73 -2.90
N TYR A 85 -1.68 3.06 -1.94
CA TYR A 85 -2.22 1.72 -2.12
C TYR A 85 -3.76 1.77 -2.09
N SER A 86 -4.40 1.07 -3.02
CA SER A 86 -5.85 0.92 -3.05
C SER A 86 -6.24 -0.49 -3.51
N PHE A 87 -7.44 -0.96 -3.15
CA PHE A 87 -7.91 -2.25 -3.66
C PHE A 87 -8.32 -2.13 -5.12
N GLN A 88 -7.98 -3.13 -5.92
CA GLN A 88 -8.51 -3.28 -7.27
C GLN A 88 -9.97 -3.72 -7.17
N ASP A 89 -10.90 -2.91 -7.69
CA ASP A 89 -12.26 -3.36 -7.91
C ASP A 89 -12.32 -4.33 -9.08
N VAL A 90 -13.03 -5.44 -8.87
CA VAL A 90 -13.31 -6.47 -9.88
C VAL A 90 -14.37 -5.90 -10.83
N GLY A 91 -13.96 -5.00 -11.73
CA GLY A 91 -14.87 -4.31 -12.64
C GLY A 91 -14.24 -3.21 -13.49
N GLU A 92 -13.09 -2.66 -13.09
CA GLU A 92 -12.35 -1.72 -13.95
C GLU A 92 -11.53 -2.48 -15.00
N VAL A 93 -12.22 -2.99 -16.03
CA VAL A 93 -11.66 -3.08 -17.37
C VAL A 93 -11.89 -1.70 -17.98
N SER A 94 -10.98 -0.77 -17.77
CA SER A 94 -11.03 0.54 -18.42
C SER A 94 -10.16 0.51 -19.66
N GLU A 95 -10.85 0.35 -20.79
CA GLU A 95 -10.52 0.67 -22.20
C GLU A 95 -9.18 0.20 -22.79
#